data_AF-A0A960B1K5-F1
#
_entry.id   AF-A0A960B1K5-F1
#
_cell.length_a   1.000
_cell.length_b   1.000
_cell.length_c   1.000
_cell.angle_alpha   90.00
_cell.angle_beta   90.00
_cell.angle_gamma   90.00
#
_symmetry.space_group_name_H-M   'P 1'
#
loop_
_entity.id
_entity.type
_entity.pdbx_description
1 polymer ?
#
loop_
_entity_poly.entity_id
_entity_poly.type
_entity_poly.pdbx_seq_one_letter_code
_entity_poly.pdbx_strand_id
1 'polypeptide(L)' 'MYYSAGNYESFARPRPSDRAADTHVWFVGAGLASLSSALFMIRDGGVPGSHITILEKLKLPGGALDGIK' A
#
# COMPACT_ATOMS: atom_id res chain seq x y z
N MET A 1 0.51 -9.84 13.43
CA MET A 1 -0.27 -10.39 12.30
C MET A 1 -0.81 -11.74 12.71
N TYR A 2 -2.07 -12.05 12.41
CA TYR A 2 -2.70 -13.36 12.60
C TYR A 2 -3.58 -13.67 11.39
N TYR A 3 -3.89 -14.95 11.15
CA TYR A 3 -4.82 -15.35 10.09
C TYR A 3 -6.24 -15.43 10.63
N SER A 4 -7.20 -15.05 9.79
CA SER A 4 -8.62 -15.16 10.06
C SER A 4 -9.38 -15.51 8.78
N ALA A 5 -10.59 -16.02 8.93
CA ALA A 5 -11.51 -16.31 7.84
C ALA A 5 -12.96 -16.00 8.25
N GLY A 6 -13.85 -15.87 7.27
CA GLY A 6 -15.27 -15.57 7.48
C GLY A 6 -15.60 -14.08 7.45
N ASN A 7 -16.90 -13.78 7.57
CA ASN A 7 -17.43 -12.45 7.30
C ASN A 7 -17.01 -11.38 8.31
N TYR A 8 -16.79 -11.76 9.57
CA TYR A 8 -16.53 -10.79 10.63
C TYR A 8 -15.28 -9.96 10.34
N GLU A 9 -14.12 -10.61 10.15
CA GLU A 9 -12.84 -9.92 9.87
C GLU A 9 -12.78 -9.36 8.45
N SER A 10 -13.54 -9.94 7.50
CA SER A 10 -13.61 -9.43 6.12
C SER A 10 -14.30 -8.06 6.03
N PHE A 11 -15.25 -7.78 6.93
CA PHE A 11 -15.96 -6.50 6.99
C PHE A 11 -15.47 -5.58 8.12
N ALA A 12 -14.67 -6.10 9.05
CA ALA A 12 -14.04 -5.29 10.08
C ALA A 12 -13.09 -4.25 9.45
N ARG A 13 -13.07 -3.04 10.03
CA ARG A 13 -12.13 -1.99 9.64
C ARG A 13 -11.07 -1.85 10.73
N PRO A 14 -9.77 -1.99 10.39
CA PRO A 14 -8.71 -1.80 11.37
C PRO A 14 -8.68 -0.35 11.84
N ARG A 15 -8.24 -0.13 13.08
CA ARG A 15 -7.91 1.21 13.54
C ARG A 15 -6.56 1.62 12.94
N PRO A 16 -6.39 2.89 12.52
CA PRO A 16 -5.10 3.41 12.11
C PRO A 16 -4.03 3.19 13.18
N SER A 17 -2.77 3.08 12.75
CA SER A 17 -1.65 3.00 13.70
C SER A 17 -1.43 4.34 14.40
N ASP A 18 -1.01 4.33 15.66
CA ASP A 18 -0.80 5.56 16.45
C ASP A 18 0.24 6.51 15.84
N ARG A 19 1.16 5.98 15.02
CA ARG A 19 2.23 6.74 14.35
C ARG A 19 1.94 7.05 12.89
N ALA A 20 0.74 6.75 12.40
CA ALA A 20 0.42 6.85 10.98
C ALA A 20 0.67 8.26 10.42
N ALA A 21 0.32 9.29 11.18
CA ALA A 21 0.47 10.68 10.78
C ALA A 21 1.94 11.10 10.58
N ASP A 22 2.87 10.55 11.37
CA ASP A 22 4.29 10.92 11.33
C ASP A 22 5.16 9.94 10.52
N THR A 23 4.55 8.90 9.95
CA THR A 23 5.27 7.85 9.22
C THR A 23 5.46 8.25 7.77
N HIS A 24 6.70 8.15 7.27
CA HIS A 24 7.04 8.27 5.85
C HIS A 24 7.45 6.91 5.28
N VAL A 25 6.92 6.57 4.10
CA VAL A 25 7.11 5.26 3.47
C VAL A 25 7.72 5.43 2.09
N TRP A 26 8.75 4.63 1.82
CA TRP A 26 9.46 4.62 0.55
C TRP A 26 9.39 3.23 -0.07
N PHE A 27 8.81 3.13 -1.26
CA PHE A 27 8.78 1.89 -2.02
C PHE A 27 9.75 1.97 -3.20
N VAL A 28 10.56 0.93 -3.38
CA VAL A 28 11.44 0.79 -4.55
C VAL A 28 10.74 -0.10 -5.58
N GLY A 29 10.50 0.46 -6.76
CA GLY A 29 9.67 -0.11 -7.82
C GLY A 29 8.19 0.27 -7.66
N ALA A 30 7.50 0.46 -8.78
CA ALA A 30 6.06 0.71 -8.91
C ALA A 30 5.33 -0.50 -9.52
N GLY A 31 5.76 -1.71 -9.19
CA GLY A 31 5.02 -2.94 -9.51
C GLY A 31 3.83 -3.19 -8.57
N LEU A 32 3.11 -4.29 -8.79
CA LEU A 32 1.91 -4.66 -8.02
C LEU A 32 2.15 -4.67 -6.50
N ALA A 33 3.30 -5.19 -6.05
CA ALA A 33 3.61 -5.29 -4.63
C ALA A 33 3.69 -3.91 -3.95
N SER A 34 4.46 -2.99 -4.52
CA SER A 34 4.61 -1.62 -3.99
C SER A 34 3.31 -0.83 -4.07
N LEU A 35 2.58 -0.93 -5.18
CA LEU A 35 1.31 -0.24 -5.37
C LEU A 35 0.24 -0.75 -4.39
N SER A 36 0.16 -2.08 -4.20
CA SER A 36 -0.74 -2.69 -3.22
C SER A 36 -0.36 -2.29 -1.80
N SER A 37 0.94 -2.28 -1.49
CA SER A 37 1.43 -1.86 -0.17
C SER A 37 1.10 -0.40 0.12
N ALA A 38 1.28 0.50 -0.86
CA ALA A 38 0.86 1.89 -0.74
C ALA A 38 -0.65 2.03 -0.50
N LEU A 39 -1.47 1.27 -1.23
CA LEU A 39 -2.92 1.25 -1.03
C LEU A 39 -3.29 0.84 0.40
N PHE A 40 -2.73 -0.26 0.92
CA PHE A 40 -3.04 -0.73 2.27
C PHE A 40 -2.47 0.19 3.36
N MET A 41 -1.33 0.85 3.13
CA MET A 41 -0.79 1.85 4.05
C MET A 41 -1.73 3.05 4.20
N ILE A 42 -2.34 3.51 3.10
CA ILE A 42 -3.33 4.58 3.13
C ILE A 42 -4.63 4.08 3.78
N ARG A 43 -5.16 2.95 3.29
CA ARG A 43 -6.49 2.45 3.66
C ARG A 43 -6.56 1.92 5.09
N ASP A 44 -5.60 1.09 5.48
CA ASP A 44 -5.60 0.35 6.74
C ASP A 44 -4.58 0.92 7.73
N GLY A 45 -3.42 1.36 7.23
CA GLY A 45 -2.37 1.96 8.05
C GLY A 45 -2.71 3.38 8.50
N GLY A 46 -3.55 4.10 7.75
CA GLY A 46 -3.91 5.50 7.97
C GLY A 46 -2.79 6.49 7.61
N VAL A 47 -1.80 6.08 6.83
CA VAL A 47 -0.66 6.93 6.44
C VAL A 47 -1.13 7.96 5.41
N PRO A 48 -0.82 9.26 5.57
CA PRO A 48 -1.12 10.27 4.56
C PRO A 48 -0.47 9.93 3.22
N GLY A 49 -1.21 10.05 2.11
CA GLY A 49 -0.66 9.76 0.78
C GLY A 49 0.54 10.64 0.42
N SER A 50 0.60 11.87 0.92
CA SER A 50 1.74 12.78 0.78
C SER A 50 3.03 12.27 1.45
N HIS A 51 2.94 11.30 2.36
CA HIS A 51 4.08 10.70 3.05
C HIS A 51 4.57 9.41 2.37
N ILE A 52 3.92 8.99 1.28
CA ILE A 52 4.28 7.78 0.54
C ILE A 52 4.97 8.19 -0.76
N THR A 53 6.21 7.73 -0.93
CA THR A 53 6.99 7.94 -2.14
C THR A 53 7.28 6.60 -2.81
N ILE A 54 6.98 6.51 -4.11
CA ILE A 54 7.25 5.32 -4.93
C ILE A 54 8.33 5.69 -5.94
N LEU A 55 9.45 4.97 -5.89
CA LEU A 55 10.61 5.17 -6.74
C LEU A 55 10.62 4.15 -7.87
N GLU A 56 10.19 4.54 -9.07
CA GLU A 56 10.21 3.70 -10.26
C GLU A 56 11.36 4.09 -11.19
N LYS A 57 12.05 3.07 -11.73
CA LYS A 57 13.12 3.25 -12.70
C LYS A 57 12.56 3.47 -14.11
N LEU A 58 11.48 2.78 -14.45
CA LEU A 58 10.82 2.87 -15.74
C LEU A 58 10.03 4.18 -15.89
N LYS A 59 9.69 4.52 -17.14
CA LYS A 59 8.87 5.70 -17.43
C LYS A 59 7.40 5.52 -17.02
N LEU A 60 6.95 4.28 -16.90
CA LEU A 60 5.58 3.92 -16.59
C LEU A 60 5.57 3.02 -15.35
N PRO A 61 4.60 3.21 -14.43
CA PRO A 61 4.36 2.28 -13.34
C PRO A 61 3.69 1.00 -13.86
N GLY A 62 3.64 -0.03 -13.02
CA GLY A 62 3.00 -1.32 -13.31
C GLY A 62 3.98 -2.49 -13.32
N GLY A 63 5.25 -2.25 -13.67
CA GLY A 63 6.26 -3.30 -13.76
C GLY A 63 5.85 -4.39 -14.76
N ALA A 64 5.69 -5.63 -14.28
CA ALA A 64 5.25 -6.74 -15.11
C ALA A 64 3.77 -6.70 -15.54
N LEU A 65 2.99 -5.71 -15.06
CA LEU A 65 1.59 -5.50 -15.41
C LEU A 65 1.40 -4.27 -16.32
N ASP A 66 2.37 -3.98 -17.19
CA ASP A 66 2.36 -2.82 -18.08
C ASP A 66 1.34 -2.95 -19.24
N GLY A 67 1.09 -4.19 -19.70
CA GLY A 67 0.09 -4.46 -20.74
C GLY A 67 0.41 -3.79 -22.09
N ILE A 68 1.68 -3.41 -22.30
CA ILE A 68 2.16 -2.80 -23.53
C ILE A 68 2.35 -3.92 -24.58
N LYS A 69 1.96 -3.63 -25.81
CA LYS A 69 1.94 -4.57 -26.93
C LYS A 69 3.32 -4.76 -27.56
#